data_AF-A0A831LTM9-F1
#
_entry.id   AF-A0A831LTM9-F1
#
_cell.length_a   1.000
_cell.length_b   1.000
_cell.length_c   1.000
_cell.angle_alpha   90.00
_cell.angle_beta   90.00
_cell.angle_gamma   90.00
#
_symmetry.space_group_name_H-M   'P 1'
#
loop_
_entity.id
_entity.type
_entity.pdbx_description
1 polymer ?
#
loop_
_entity_poly.entity_id
_entity_poly.type
_entity_poly.pdbx_seq_one_letter_code
_entity_poly.pdbx_strand_id
1 'polypeptide(L)' 'MVVYRGLDDPRLRPRPAAVALGNFDGLHLGHRRILDRLCRLSAKRGLRSLVL' A
#
# COMPACT_ATOMS: atom_id res chain seq x y z
N MET A 1 10.84 -3.04 1.38
CA MET A 1 9.65 -3.09 0.51
C MET A 1 9.56 -4.48 -0.11
N VAL A 2 8.38 -5.09 -0.15
CA VAL A 2 8.15 -6.40 -0.78
C VAL A 2 7.18 -6.19 -1.94
N VAL A 3 7.47 -6.79 -3.10
CA VAL A 3 6.61 -6.71 -4.30
C VAL A 3 5.99 -8.08 -4.54
N TYR A 4 4.67 -8.09 -4.63
CA TYR A 4 3.87 -9.24 -5.04
C TYR A 4 3.48 -9.05 -6.51
N ARG A 5 3.52 -10.12 -7.31
CA ARG A 5 3.14 -10.07 -8.73
C ARG A 5 1.82 -10.81 -8.90
N GLY A 6 0.74 -10.05 -9.06
CA GLY A 6 -0.62 -10.59 -9.03
C GLY A 6 -1.17 -10.72 -7.61
N LEU A 7 -2.50 -10.77 -7.50
CA LEU A 7 -3.20 -10.98 -6.22
C LEU A 7 -3.17 -12.46 -5.80
N ASP A 8 -2.82 -13.35 -6.72
CA ASP A 8 -2.65 -14.79 -6.57
C ASP A 8 -1.22 -15.19 -6.14
N ASP A 9 -0.30 -14.23 -5.98
CA ASP A 9 1.06 -14.50 -5.51
C ASP A 9 1.02 -15.28 -4.19
N PRO A 10 1.62 -16.49 -4.09
CA PRO A 10 1.49 -17.35 -2.92
C PRO A 10 2.12 -16.76 -1.65
N ARG A 11 2.93 -15.70 -1.78
CA ARG A 11 3.50 -14.96 -0.65
C ARG A 11 2.53 -13.93 -0.09
N LEU A 12 1.48 -13.55 -0.82
CA LEU A 12 0.44 -12.63 -0.39
C LEU A 12 -0.54 -13.37 0.53
N ARG A 13 -0.31 -13.29 1.84
CA ARG A 13 -1.19 -13.88 2.85
C ARG A 13 -2.33 -12.91 3.23
N PRO A 14 -3.58 -13.37 3.39
CA PRO A 14 -4.68 -12.55 3.86
C PRO A 14 -4.38 -11.97 5.25
N ARG A 15 -4.23 -10.66 5.35
CA ARG A 15 -4.03 -9.93 6.61
C ARG A 15 -4.69 -8.55 6.50
N PRO A 16 -5.23 -7.99 7.60
CA PRO A 16 -5.73 -6.62 7.60
C PRO A 16 -4.68 -5.62 7.11
N ALA A 17 -5.05 -4.81 6.13
CA ALA A 17 -4.18 -3.82 5.51
C ALA A 17 -4.94 -2.54 5.21
N ALA A 18 -4.25 -1.41 5.31
CA ALA A 18 -4.66 -0.20 4.64
C ALA A 18 -4.10 -0.26 3.21
N VAL A 19 -4.91 0.14 2.23
CA VAL A 19 -4.57 0.01 0.80
C VAL A 19 -4.71 1.37 0.13
N ALA A 20 -3.70 1.77 -0.63
CA ALA A 20 -3.82 2.82 -1.63
C ALA A 20 -3.86 2.19 -3.02
N LEU A 21 -4.85 2.57 -3.83
CA LEU A 21 -5.07 2.00 -5.17
C LEU A 21 -4.81 3.08 -6.23
N GLY A 22 -4.02 2.75 -7.24
CA GLY A 22 -3.77 3.62 -8.39
C GLY A 22 -2.55 3.22 -9.21
N ASN A 23 -2.37 3.81 -10.38
CA ASN A 23 -1.23 3.49 -11.24
C ASN A 23 0.12 3.97 -10.66
N PHE A 24 0.09 4.98 -9.77
CA PHE A 24 1.27 5.58 -9.11
C PHE A 24 2.44 6.01 -10.02
N ASP A 25 2.21 6.14 -11.32
CA ASP A 25 3.23 6.56 -12.28
C ASP A 25 3.77 7.96 -11.96
N GLY A 26 5.08 8.14 -12.11
CA GLY A 26 5.80 9.37 -11.84
C GLY A 26 5.87 9.85 -10.37
N LEU A 27 5.18 9.20 -9.41
CA LEU A 27 5.21 9.50 -7.97
C LEU A 27 5.25 11.01 -7.59
N HIS A 28 4.46 11.84 -8.29
CA HIS A 28 4.41 13.27 -8.07
C HIS A 28 3.84 13.63 -6.67
N LEU A 29 3.79 14.92 -6.34
CA LEU A 29 3.35 15.41 -5.02
C LEU A 29 1.98 14.87 -4.58
N GLY A 30 1.03 14.69 -5.51
CA GLY A 30 -0.26 14.05 -5.24
C GLY A 30 -0.12 12.62 -4.70
N HIS A 31 0.60 11.74 -5.40
CA HIS A 31 0.89 10.37 -4.97
C HIS A 31 1.60 10.33 -3.61
N ARG A 32 2.59 11.21 -3.40
CA ARG A 32 3.30 11.31 -2.12
C ARG A 32 2.36 11.57 -0.95
N ARG A 33 1.41 12.51 -1.11
CA ARG A 33 0.39 12.79 -0.08
C ARG A 33 -0.51 11.59 0.22
N ILE A 34 -0.85 10.79 -0.80
CA ILE A 34 -1.64 9.56 -0.63
C ILE A 34 -0.84 8.52 0.18
N LEU A 35 0.41 8.27 -0.20
CA LEU A 35 1.29 7.31 0.48
C LEU A 35 1.62 7.73 1.92
N ASP A 36 1.84 9.02 2.17
CA ASP A 36 2.05 9.55 3.52
C ASP A 36 0.83 9.31 4.41
N ARG A 37 -0.38 9.55 3.87
CA ARG A 37 -1.64 9.29 4.58
C ARG A 37 -1.84 7.80 4.84
N LEU A 38 -1.51 6.95 3.86
CA LEU A 38 -1.56 5.49 3.99
C LEU A 38 -0.68 5.03 5.15
N CYS A 39 0.60 5.39 5.14
CA CYS A 39 1.55 5.00 6.17
C CYS A 39 1.09 5.47 7.56
N ARG A 40 0.72 6.75 7.69
CA ARG A 40 0.25 7.33 8.97
C ARG A 40 -0.98 6.61 9.52
N LEU A 41 -1.99 6.36 8.69
CA LEU A 41 -3.22 5.69 9.14
C LEU A 41 -3.00 4.20 9.43
N SER A 42 -2.14 3.54 8.66
CA SER A 42 -1.80 2.14 8.89
C SER A 42 -1.05 1.95 10.21
N ALA A 43 -0.07 2.80 10.50
CA ALA A 43 0.67 2.79 11.76
C ALA A 43 -0.25 3.04 12.96
N LYS A 44 -1.14 4.04 12.88
CA LYS A 44 -2.12 4.34 13.94
C LYS A 44 -3.05 3.15 14.26
N ARG A 45 -3.31 2.28 13.29
CA ARG A 45 -4.27 1.17 13.41
C ARG A 45 -3.60 -0.21 13.49
N GLY A 46 -2.27 -0.29 13.51
CA GLY A 46 -1.55 -1.56 13.49
C GLY A 46 -1.77 -2.38 12.22
N LEU A 47 -2.04 -1.73 11.08
CA LEU A 47 -2.27 -2.37 9.79
C LEU A 47 -1.00 -2.36 8.92
N ARG A 48 -0.91 -3.31 7.98
CA ARG A 48 0.10 -3.22 6.90
C ARG A 48 -0.28 -2.13 5.90
N SER A 49 0.71 -1.43 5.37
CA SER A 49 0.53 -0.53 4.22
C SER A 49 0.71 -1.34 2.92
N LEU A 50 -0.26 -1.25 2.01
CA LEU A 50 -0.20 -1.86 0.69
C LEU A 50 -0.52 -0.82 -0.40
N VAL A 51 0.11 -1.00 -1.55
CA VAL A 51 -0.14 -0.24 -2.77
C VAL A 51 -0.54 -1.23 -3.84
N LEU A 52 -1.63 -0.94 -4.55
CA LEU A 52 -2.16 -1.72 -5.68
C LEU A 52 -2.19 -0.86 -6.93
#